data_AF-A0A843K7D4-F1
#
_entry.id   AF-A0A843K7D4-F1
#
_cell.length_a   1.000
_cell.length_b   1.000
_cell.length_c   1.000
_cell.angle_alpha   90.00
_cell.angle_beta   90.00
_cell.angle_gamma   90.00
#
_symmetry.space_group_name_H-M   'P 1'
#
loop_
_entity.id
_entity.type
_entity.pdbx_description
1 polymer ?
#
loop_
_entity_poly.entity_id
_entity_poly.type
_entity_poly.pdbx_seq_one_letter_code
_entity_poly.pdbx_strand_id
1 'polypeptide(L)'
;MRRKNGREIFEAREDRHLEYWMSQPVDVYLVIRQSDERTGEEAIRWMNVTRYLKDRKDKKSRQIIFQGEDLNMQAVWKLRDEFFRV
;
A
#
# COMPACT_ATOMS: atom_id res chain seq x y z
N MET A 1 -6.63 -10.40 1.51
CA MET A 1 -5.35 -10.38 0.75
C MET A 1 -5.01 -11.81 0.38
N ARG A 2 -4.43 -12.07 -0.78
CA ARG A 2 -4.03 -13.44 -1.19
C ARG A 2 -2.55 -13.50 -1.54
N ARG A 3 -1.91 -14.64 -1.29
CA ARG A 3 -0.52 -14.89 -1.72
C ARG A 3 -0.54 -15.68 -3.01
N LYS A 4 0.13 -15.18 -4.06
CA LYS A 4 0.31 -15.89 -5.34
C LYS A 4 1.77 -15.71 -5.78
N ASN A 5 2.48 -16.82 -5.99
CA ASN A 5 3.88 -16.84 -6.43
C ASN A 5 4.81 -15.98 -5.56
N GLY A 6 4.66 -16.06 -4.22
CA GLY A 6 5.44 -15.27 -3.27
C GLY A 6 5.07 -13.79 -3.21
N ARG A 7 4.07 -13.34 -3.97
CA ARG A 7 3.59 -11.95 -3.95
C ARG A 7 2.28 -11.85 -3.21
N GLU A 8 2.15 -10.79 -2.42
CA GLU A 8 0.91 -10.43 -1.76
C GLU A 8 0.07 -9.59 -2.72
N ILE A 9 -1.15 -10.04 -2.99
CA ILE A 9 -2.07 -9.38 -3.89
C ILE A 9 -3.25 -8.87 -3.07
N PHE A 10 -3.42 -7.57 -3.12
CA PHE A 10 -4.64 -6.89 -2.70
C PHE A 10 -5.53 -6.73 -3.93
N GLU A 11 -6.77 -7.18 -3.84
CA GLU A 11 -7.75 -7.01 -4.92
C GLU A 11 -8.73 -5.91 -4.53
N ALA A 12 -8.73 -4.82 -5.29
CA ALA A 12 -9.73 -3.78 -5.14
C ALA A 12 -11.11 -4.37 -5.47
N ARG A 13 -12.09 -4.10 -4.60
CA ARG A 13 -13.46 -4.61 -4.78
C ARG A 13 -14.10 -4.12 -6.08
N GLU A 14 -13.84 -2.87 -6.42
CA GLU A 14 -14.50 -2.19 -7.54
C GLU A 14 -13.51 -1.27 -8.26
N ASP A 15 -13.67 -1.14 -9.59
CA ASP A 15 -12.76 -0.37 -10.44
C ASP A 15 -12.72 1.12 -10.03
N ARG A 16 -13.86 1.68 -9.61
CA ARG A 16 -13.96 3.08 -9.15
C ARG A 16 -13.05 3.43 -7.98
N HIS A 17 -12.63 2.45 -7.18
CA HIS A 17 -11.66 2.70 -6.10
C HIS A 17 -10.29 3.07 -6.65
N LEU A 18 -9.86 2.47 -7.76
CA LEU A 18 -8.58 2.82 -8.38
C LEU A 18 -8.60 4.27 -8.87
N GLU A 19 -9.67 4.66 -9.55
CA GLU A 19 -9.87 6.02 -10.03
C GLU A 19 -9.93 7.01 -8.87
N TYR A 20 -10.71 6.68 -7.84
CA TYR A 20 -10.84 7.49 -6.63
C TYR A 20 -9.49 7.71 -5.93
N TRP A 21 -8.66 6.66 -5.76
CA TRP A 21 -7.35 6.80 -5.12
C TRP A 21 -6.33 7.58 -5.95
N MET A 22 -6.46 7.53 -7.28
CA MET A 22 -5.60 8.32 -8.18
C MET A 22 -6.03 9.78 -8.29
N SER A 23 -7.31 10.08 -8.09
CA SER A 23 -7.87 11.44 -8.23
C SER A 23 -7.72 12.31 -6.99
N GLN A 24 -7.31 11.74 -5.85
CA GLN A 24 -7.11 12.52 -4.64
C GLN A 24 -6.00 13.57 -4.84
N PRO A 25 -6.14 14.77 -4.25
CA PRO A 25 -5.10 15.81 -4.31
C PRO A 25 -3.86 15.47 -3.44
N VAL A 26 -3.90 14.34 -2.73
CA VAL A 26 -2.86 13.87 -1.81
C VAL A 26 -2.52 12.42 -2.08
N ASP A 27 -1.37 11.97 -1.55
CA ASP A 27 -0.99 10.57 -1.63
C ASP A 27 -1.88 9.70 -0.72
N VAL A 28 -2.46 8.65 -1.30
CA VAL A 28 -3.25 7.66 -0.59
C VAL A 28 -2.36 6.49 -0.20
N TYR A 29 -2.46 6.05 1.06
CA TYR A 29 -1.75 4.88 1.57
C TYR A 29 -2.73 3.73 1.83
N LEU A 30 -2.40 2.54 1.32
CA LEU A 30 -3.08 1.31 1.66
C LEU A 30 -2.42 0.73 2.92
N VAL A 31 -3.19 0.61 4.00
CA VAL A 31 -2.73 0.06 5.29
C VAL A 31 -3.38 -1.31 5.50
N ILE A 32 -2.56 -2.31 5.79
CA ILE A 32 -2.99 -3.70 6.02
C ILE A 32 -2.39 -4.18 7.34
N ARG A 33 -3.25 -4.61 8.27
CA ARG A 33 -2.85 -5.39 9.44
C ARG A 33 -2.69 -6.84 9.02
N GLN A 34 -1.54 -7.42 9.34
CA GLN A 34 -1.23 -8.83 9.15
C GLN A 34 -0.96 -9.44 10.51
N SER A 35 -1.57 -10.58 10.79
CA SER A 35 -1.20 -11.43 11.91
C SER A 35 -0.38 -12.59 11.37
N ASP A 36 0.80 -12.81 11.92
CA ASP A 36 1.50 -14.07 11.73
C ASP A 36 0.81 -15.13 12.58
N GLU A 37 0.10 -16.06 11.94
CA GLU A 37 -0.64 -17.14 12.60
C GLU A 37 0.26 -18.09 13.40
N ARG A 38 1.57 -18.11 13.11
CA ARG A 38 2.54 -19.02 13.71
C ARG A 38 3.24 -18.43 14.93
N THR A 39 3.49 -17.11 14.93
CA THR A 39 4.14 -16.41 16.06
C THR A 39 3.15 -15.62 16.91
N GLY A 40 1.94 -15.36 16.39
CA GLY A 40 0.97 -14.47 17.02
C GLY A 40 1.33 -12.98 16.90
N GLU A 41 2.41 -12.65 16.20
CA GLU A 41 2.85 -11.28 16.02
C GLU A 41 1.94 -10.54 15.04
N GLU A 42 1.60 -9.31 15.39
CA GLU A 42 0.82 -8.44 14.53
C GLU A 42 1.71 -7.36 13.94
N ALA A 43 1.75 -7.29 12.61
CA ALA A 43 2.42 -6.24 11.89
C ALA A 43 1.38 -5.38 11.16
N ILE A 44 1.56 -4.07 11.22
CA ILE A 44 0.83 -3.14 10.35
C ILE A 44 1.79 -2.75 9.24
N ARG A 45 1.38 -2.95 7.99
CA ARG A 45 2.16 -2.57 6.81
C ARG A 45 1.41 -1.57 5.97
N TRP A 46 2.15 -0.68 5.33
CA TRP A 46 1.57 0.37 4.49
C TRP A 46 2.29 0.52 3.15
N MET A 47 1.59 1.04 2.15
CA MET A 47 2.15 1.31 0.84
C MET A 47 1.46 2.52 0.21
N ASN A 48 2.23 3.41 -0.40
CA ASN A 48 1.68 4.51 -1.19
C ASN A 48 1.02 3.96 -2.47
N VAL A 49 -0.31 3.84 -2.44
CA VAL A 49 -1.07 3.25 -3.55
C VAL A 49 -1.18 4.24 -4.71
N THR A 50 -1.22 5.54 -4.43
CA THR A 50 -1.28 6.58 -5.48
C THR A 50 -0.05 6.51 -6.38
N ARG A 51 1.16 6.52 -5.81
CA ARG A 51 2.43 6.39 -6.56
C ARG A 51 2.48 5.05 -7.31
N TYR A 52 2.18 3.94 -6.64
CA TYR A 52 2.13 2.61 -7.26
C TYR A 52 1.21 2.55 -8.50
N LEU A 53 -0.01 3.09 -8.39
CA LEU A 53 -0.97 3.11 -9.50
C LEU A 53 -0.53 4.05 -10.63
N LYS A 54 0.15 5.16 -10.31
CA LYS A 54 0.71 6.11 -11.29
C LYS A 54 1.94 5.55 -12.03
N ASP A 55 2.69 4.62 -11.45
CA ASP A 55 3.91 4.08 -12.08
C ASP A 55 3.69 2.76 -12.82
N ARG A 56 2.70 1.94 -12.41
CA ARG A 56 2.45 0.64 -13.06
C ARG A 56 2.00 0.77 -14.52
N LYS A 57 2.35 -0.20 -15.37
CA LYS A 57 1.92 -0.22 -16.78
C LYS A 57 0.42 -0.53 -16.96
N ASP A 58 -0.16 -1.35 -16.10
CA ASP A 58 -1.54 -1.86 -16.25
C ASP A 58 -2.58 -1.05 -15.47
N LYS A 59 -2.87 0.18 -15.90
CA LYS A 59 -3.75 1.12 -15.17
C LYS A 59 -5.12 0.56 -14.75
N LYS A 60 -5.69 -0.37 -15.52
CA LYS A 60 -7.04 -0.93 -15.32
C LYS A 60 -7.11 -2.12 -14.36
N SER A 61 -6.00 -2.74 -13.98
CA SER A 61 -6.04 -3.96 -13.17
C SER A 61 -6.46 -3.66 -11.73
N ARG A 62 -7.46 -4.39 -11.21
CA ARG A 62 -7.85 -4.34 -9.77
C ARG A 62 -6.86 -5.04 -8.85
N GLN A 63 -5.87 -5.73 -9.40
CA GLN A 63 -4.85 -6.41 -8.61
C GLN A 63 -3.71 -5.45 -8.32
N ILE A 64 -3.49 -5.21 -7.03
CA ILE A 64 -2.39 -4.42 -6.49
C ILE A 64 -1.41 -5.42 -5.88
N ILE A 65 -0.19 -5.43 -6.40
CA ILE A 65 0.92 -6.15 -5.78
C ILE A 65 1.31 -5.33 -4.56
N PHE A 66 0.96 -5.82 -3.37
CA PHE A 66 1.24 -5.14 -2.12
C PHE A 66 2.69 -5.42 -1.70
N GLN A 67 3.51 -4.38 -1.75
CA GLN A 67 4.91 -4.39 -1.31
C GLN A 67 5.10 -3.37 -0.20
N GLY A 68 4.17 -3.37 0.76
CA GLY A 68 4.21 -2.41 1.85
C GLY A 68 5.37 -2.64 2.79
N GLU A 69 5.88 -1.56 3.37
CA GLU A 69 6.85 -1.60 4.47
C GLU A 69 6.14 -1.60 5.81
N ASP A 70 6.85 -1.96 6.88
CA ASP A 70 6.29 -1.92 8.24
C ASP A 70 5.99 -0.48 8.65
N LEU A 71 4.77 -0.26 9.13
CA LEU A 71 4.36 0.99 9.73
C LEU A 71 4.93 1.09 11.14
N ASN A 72 6.16 1.58 11.23
CA ASN A 72 6.83 1.89 12.48
C ASN A 72 7.19 3.39 12.53
N MET A 73 7.62 3.89 13.70
CA MET A 73 7.97 5.31 13.85
C MET A 73 9.07 5.76 12.87
N GLN A 74 10.01 4.88 12.52
CA GLN A 74 11.09 5.21 11.59
C GLN A 74 10.56 5.47 10.18
N ALA A 75 9.59 4.66 9.72
CA ALA A 75 8.92 4.85 8.42
C ALA A 75 8.14 6.17 8.38
N VAL A 76 7.44 6.51 9.46
CA VAL A 76 6.73 7.80 9.59
C VAL A 76 7.70 8.99 9.57
N TRP A 77 8.84 8.88 10.25
CA TRP A 77 9.85 9.94 10.25
C TRP A 77 10.50 10.13 8.88
N LYS A 78 10.82 9.06 8.15
CA LYS A 78 11.31 9.16 6.77
C LYS A 78 10.30 9.91 5.88
N LEU A 79 9.02 9.59 6.02
CA LEU A 79 7.95 10.26 5.29
C LEU A 79 7.91 11.76 5.64
N ARG A 80 7.95 12.10 6.93
CA ARG A 80 8.01 13.49 7.39
C ARG A 80 9.22 14.20 6.77
N ASP A 81 10.40 13.60 6.81
CA ASP A 81 11.63 14.23 6.32
C ASP A 81 11.63 14.38 4.78
N GLU A 82 10.92 13.50 4.04
CA GLU A 82 10.70 13.63 2.59
C GLU A 82 9.77 14.81 2.25
N PHE A 83 8.69 14.99 3.02
CA PHE A 83 7.66 16.01 2.75
C PHE A 83 7.95 17.38 3.38
N PHE A 84 8.63 17.43 4.52
CA PHE A 84 8.89 18.65 5.30
C PHE A 84 10.36 19.05 5.29
N ARG A 85 11.05 18.94 4.15
CA ARG A 85 12.39 19.52 4.00
C ARG A 85 12.31 21.04 4.30
N VAL A 86 12.78 21.43 5.49
CA VAL A 86 13.11 22.81 5.87
C VAL A 86 14.57 23.06 5.51
#